data_AF-A0A1D8UYF3-F1
#
_entry.id   AF-A0A1D8UYF3-F1
#
_cell.length_a   1.000
_cell.length_b   1.000
_cell.length_c   1.000
_cell.angle_alpha   90.00
_cell.angle_beta   90.00
_cell.angle_gamma   90.00
#
_symmetry.space_group_name_H-M   'P 1'
#
loop_
_entity.id
_entity.type
_entity.pdbx_description
1 polymer ?
#
loop_
_entity_poly.entity_id
_entity_poly.type
_entity_poly.pdbx_seq_one_letter_code
_entity_poly.pdbx_strand_id
1 'polypeptide(L)'
;MKKTNLPPIASELTPRPKADLSKLRSPISASDQQVEENSRRLGAHWGATTSLDLPRSVPMASLRIVIPEYVDRDLALKAAEDRVTKQYLVLKALSDAGFRVDPQDLVEDKRKLRGR
;
A
#
# COMPACT_ATOMS: atom_id res chain seq x y z
N MET A 1 8.08 -30.28 13.46
CA MET A 1 8.36 -28.85 13.18
C MET A 1 9.84 -28.59 13.43
N LYS A 2 10.63 -28.28 12.39
CA LYS A 2 12.06 -27.95 12.57
C LYS A 2 12.13 -26.59 13.26
N LYS A 3 12.65 -26.56 14.50
CA LYS A 3 12.88 -25.32 15.25
C LYS A 3 13.88 -24.48 14.47
N THR A 4 13.49 -23.27 14.08
CA THR A 4 14.41 -22.31 13.47
C THR A 4 15.45 -21.92 14.52
N ASN A 5 16.73 -22.17 14.24
CA ASN A 5 17.85 -21.72 15.05
C ASN A 5 18.02 -20.21 14.87
N LEU A 6 17.15 -19.43 15.50
CA LEU A 6 17.31 -17.99 15.60
C LEU A 6 18.19 -17.68 16.81
N PRO A 7 19.14 -16.74 16.69
CA PRO A 7 19.93 -16.31 17.84
C PRO A 7 19.01 -15.70 18.91
N PRO A 8 19.28 -15.93 20.20
CA PRO A 8 18.47 -15.40 21.29
C PRO A 8 18.53 -13.87 21.30
N ILE A 9 17.39 -13.23 21.60
CA ILE A 9 17.19 -11.76 21.60
C ILE A 9 18.24 -11.03 22.47
N ALA A 10 18.72 -11.68 23.54
CA ALA A 10 19.78 -11.13 24.39
C ALA A 10 21.10 -10.82 23.64
N SER A 11 21.36 -11.49 22.52
CA SER A 11 22.54 -11.24 21.68
C SER A 11 22.46 -9.92 20.88
N GLU A 12 21.26 -9.37 20.69
CA GLU A 12 21.08 -8.07 20.03
C GLU A 12 21.29 -6.89 20.99
N LEU A 13 21.17 -7.14 22.29
CA LEU A 13 21.30 -6.13 23.35
C LEU A 13 22.75 -5.89 23.77
N THR A 14 23.68 -6.78 23.41
CA THR A 14 25.10 -6.56 23.69
C THR A 14 25.66 -5.49 22.74
N PRO A 15 26.31 -4.44 23.24
CA PRO A 15 26.93 -3.43 22.40
C PRO A 15 27.95 -4.09 21.47
N ARG A 16 27.79 -3.90 20.16
CA ARG A 16 28.70 -4.48 19.18
C ARG A 16 30.12 -3.92 19.41
N PRO A 17 31.16 -4.77 19.34
CA PRO A 17 32.53 -4.29 19.44
C PRO A 17 32.78 -3.26 18.33
N LYS A 18 33.36 -2.11 18.70
CA LYS A 18 33.70 -1.05 17.74
C LYS A 18 34.68 -1.64 16.72
N ALA A 19 34.34 -1.51 15.44
CA ALA A 19 35.25 -1.91 14.38
C ALA A 19 36.53 -1.06 14.44
N ASP A 20 37.67 -1.70 14.38
CA ASP A 20 38.96 -1.02 14.35
C ASP A 20 39.17 -0.44 12.95
N LEU A 21 38.90 0.86 12.81
CA LEU A 21 38.92 1.57 11.53
C LEU A 21 40.31 1.55 10.87
N SER A 22 41.37 1.38 11.66
CA SER A 22 42.76 1.30 11.16
C SER A 22 43.06 0.02 10.39
N LYS A 23 42.29 -1.05 10.64
CA LYS A 23 42.42 -2.36 9.97
C LYS A 23 41.55 -2.47 8.72
N LEU A 24 40.62 -1.54 8.51
CA LEU A 24 39.81 -1.50 7.31
C LEU A 24 40.71 -1.05 6.16
N ARG A 25 40.92 -1.95 5.18
CA ARG A 25 41.62 -1.57 3.94
C ARG A 25 40.88 -0.41 3.30
N SER A 26 41.62 0.64 2.95
CA SER A 26 41.13 1.73 2.12
C SER A 26 40.51 1.11 0.86
N PRO A 27 39.33 1.57 0.42
CA PRO A 27 38.73 1.04 -0.79
C PRO A 27 39.72 1.24 -1.94
N ILE A 28 40.13 0.14 -2.54
CA ILE A 28 40.73 0.15 -3.88
C ILE A 28 39.74 0.92 -4.73
N SER A 29 40.20 1.90 -5.52
CA SER A 29 39.36 2.63 -6.46
C SER A 29 38.72 1.61 -7.41
N ALA A 30 37.49 1.20 -7.10
CA ALA A 30 36.73 0.32 -7.97
C ALA A 30 36.42 1.10 -9.24
N SER A 31 36.59 0.48 -10.39
CA SER A 31 36.20 1.12 -11.64
C SER A 31 34.68 1.25 -11.70
N ASP A 32 34.19 2.25 -12.44
CA ASP A 32 32.74 2.47 -12.61
C ASP A 32 32.02 1.22 -13.12
N GLN A 33 32.68 0.42 -13.96
CA GLN A 33 32.16 -0.86 -14.44
C GLN A 33 31.95 -1.88 -13.32
N GLN A 34 32.89 -1.97 -12.38
CA GLN A 34 32.78 -2.88 -11.23
C GLN A 34 31.67 -2.44 -10.27
N VAL A 35 31.47 -1.12 -10.14
CA VAL A 35 30.38 -0.56 -9.34
C VAL A 35 29.02 -0.87 -9.97
N GLU A 36 28.90 -0.72 -11.29
CA GLU A 36 27.66 -0.97 -12.02
C GLU A 36 27.25 -2.45 -11.98
N GLU A 37 28.21 -3.36 -12.17
CA GLU A 37 27.96 -4.80 -12.12
C GLU A 37 27.57 -5.27 -10.72
N ASN A 38 28.27 -4.78 -9.68
CA ASN A 38 27.89 -5.06 -8.28
C ASN A 38 26.52 -4.50 -7.93
N SER A 39 26.19 -3.29 -8.40
CA SER A 39 24.88 -2.68 -8.18
C SER A 39 23.76 -3.50 -8.82
N ARG A 40 23.97 -3.97 -10.05
CA ARG A 40 23.01 -4.84 -10.76
C ARG A 40 22.84 -6.19 -10.04
N ARG A 41 23.95 -6.81 -9.62
CA ARG A 41 23.94 -8.08 -8.89
C ARG A 41 23.23 -7.97 -7.54
N LEU A 42 23.47 -6.89 -6.80
CA LEU A 42 22.79 -6.62 -5.52
C LEU A 42 21.30 -6.34 -5.73
N GLY A 43 20.93 -5.56 -6.75
CA GLY A 43 19.53 -5.29 -7.09
C GLY A 43 18.76 -6.57 -7.46
N ALA A 44 19.41 -7.50 -8.18
CA ALA A 44 18.82 -8.80 -8.50
C ALA A 44 18.75 -9.73 -7.28
N HIS A 45 19.80 -9.77 -6.45
CA HIS A 45 19.87 -10.67 -5.30
C HIS A 45 18.91 -10.27 -4.17
N TRP A 46 18.72 -8.97 -3.95
CA TRP A 46 17.86 -8.43 -2.89
C TRP A 46 16.47 -8.04 -3.38
N GLY A 47 16.10 -8.43 -4.60
CA GLY A 47 14.70 -8.40 -5.05
C GLY A 47 14.16 -7.02 -5.40
N ALA A 48 14.98 -6.11 -5.93
CA ALA A 48 14.51 -4.84 -6.49
C ALA A 48 13.83 -5.01 -7.87
N THR A 49 13.25 -6.18 -8.15
CA THR A 49 12.38 -6.40 -9.31
C THR A 49 10.93 -6.34 -8.85
N THR A 50 10.54 -5.21 -8.29
CA THR A 50 9.15 -4.94 -7.91
C THR A 50 8.38 -4.61 -9.20
N SER A 51 7.93 -5.63 -9.92
CA SER A 51 6.82 -5.43 -10.85
C SER A 51 5.56 -5.26 -10.00
N LEU A 52 5.27 -4.02 -9.63
CA LEU A 52 3.98 -3.68 -9.05
C LEU A 52 2.95 -3.78 -10.17
N ASP A 53 2.14 -4.84 -10.15
CA ASP A 53 0.89 -4.85 -10.90
C ASP A 53 0.06 -3.66 -10.42
N LEU A 54 0.06 -2.59 -11.23
CA LEU A 54 -0.75 -1.43 -10.98
C LEU A 54 -2.21 -1.91 -10.91
N PRO A 55 -2.95 -1.62 -9.83
CA PRO A 55 -4.35 -2.01 -9.76
C PRO A 55 -5.07 -1.43 -10.97
N ARG A 56 -5.75 -2.30 -11.75
CA ARG A 56 -6.56 -1.87 -12.90
C ARG A 56 -7.61 -0.90 -12.39
N SER A 57 -7.38 0.39 -12.58
CA SER A 57 -8.37 1.43 -12.29
C SER A 57 -9.49 1.29 -13.31
N VAL A 58 -10.70 0.95 -12.86
CA VAL A 58 -11.91 1.08 -13.69
C VAL A 58 -12.04 2.55 -14.09
N PRO A 59 -12.33 2.87 -15.37
CA PRO A 59 -12.55 4.25 -15.79
C PRO A 59 -13.76 4.82 -15.05
N MET A 60 -13.55 5.93 -14.33
CA MET A 60 -14.59 6.59 -13.53
C MET A 60 -15.34 7.64 -14.35
N ALA A 61 -16.67 7.63 -14.26
CA ALA A 61 -17.53 8.68 -14.80
C ALA A 61 -18.09 9.56 -13.67
N SER A 62 -18.23 10.87 -13.91
CA SER A 62 -18.83 11.80 -12.95
C SER A 62 -20.35 11.83 -13.10
N LEU A 63 -21.09 11.62 -12.00
CA LEU A 63 -22.55 11.76 -11.96
C LEU A 63 -22.93 13.11 -11.34
N ARG A 64 -23.73 13.92 -12.05
CA ARG A 64 -24.33 15.16 -11.53
C ARG A 64 -25.84 15.00 -11.46
N ILE A 65 -26.41 15.20 -10.27
CA ILE A 65 -27.85 15.13 -10.01
C ILE A 65 -28.28 16.33 -9.16
N VAL A 66 -29.53 16.77 -9.34
CA VAL A 66 -30.18 17.78 -8.50
C VAL A 66 -31.23 17.05 -7.68
N ILE A 67 -31.15 17.19 -6.35
CA ILE A 67 -32.08 16.58 -5.41
C ILE A 67 -32.61 17.66 -4.46
N PRO A 68 -33.81 17.46 -3.87
CA PRO A 68 -34.29 18.35 -2.83
C PRO A 68 -33.34 18.40 -1.63
N GLU A 69 -33.26 19.56 -0.97
CA GLU A 69 -32.30 19.78 0.12
C GLU A 69 -32.49 18.79 1.28
N TYR A 70 -33.75 18.46 1.62
CA TYR A 70 -34.04 17.50 2.68
C TYR A 70 -33.45 16.11 2.37
N VAL A 71 -33.47 15.68 1.11
CA VAL A 71 -32.89 14.41 0.68
C VAL A 71 -31.37 14.41 0.86
N ASP A 72 -30.70 15.53 0.52
CA ASP A 72 -29.24 15.61 0.71
C ASP A 72 -28.84 15.54 2.19
N ARG A 73 -29.64 16.15 3.06
CA ARG A 73 -29.44 16.09 4.52
C ARG A 73 -29.63 14.66 5.04
N ASP A 74 -30.71 13.99 4.66
CA ASP A 74 -30.98 12.61 5.05
C ASP A 74 -29.87 11.67 4.55
N LEU A 75 -29.39 11.88 3.33
CA LEU A 75 -28.31 11.10 2.73
C LEU A 75 -26.97 11.33 3.47
N ALA A 76 -26.72 12.55 3.95
CA ALA A 76 -25.56 12.85 4.79
C ALA A 76 -25.65 12.17 6.17
N LEU A 77 -26.81 12.21 6.81
CA LEU A 77 -27.04 11.56 8.11
C LEU A 77 -26.86 10.05 8.00
N LYS A 78 -27.50 9.41 7.00
CA LYS A 78 -27.39 7.97 6.77
C LYS A 78 -25.95 7.54 6.50
N ALA A 79 -25.22 8.30 5.69
CA ALA A 79 -23.81 8.02 5.41
C ALA A 79 -22.95 8.09 6.69
N ALA A 80 -23.23 9.03 7.59
CA ALA A 80 -22.52 9.15 8.86
C ALA A 80 -22.83 7.99 9.82
N GLU A 81 -24.10 7.60 9.94
CA GLU A 81 -24.56 6.48 10.77
C GLU A 81 -23.91 5.15 10.34
N ASP A 82 -23.98 4.86 9.04
CA ASP A 82 -23.50 3.60 8.47
C ASP A 82 -21.97 3.62 8.27
N ARG A 83 -21.30 4.75 8.55
CA ARG A 83 -19.87 5.00 8.33
C ARG A 83 -19.44 4.76 6.88
N VAL A 84 -20.30 5.16 5.94
CA VAL A 84 -20.06 5.05 4.50
C VAL A 84 -20.03 6.40 3.80
N THR A 85 -19.73 6.39 2.50
CA THR A 85 -19.79 7.61 1.68
C THR A 85 -21.17 7.79 1.04
N LYS A 86 -21.55 9.05 0.73
CA LYS A 86 -22.73 9.36 -0.08
C LYS A 86 -22.73 8.59 -1.41
N GLN A 87 -21.55 8.47 -2.05
CA GLN A 87 -21.36 7.71 -3.28
C GLN A 87 -21.73 6.23 -3.11
N TYR A 88 -21.32 5.60 -2.02
CA TYR A 88 -21.65 4.20 -1.73
C TYR A 88 -23.18 4.00 -1.67
N LEU A 89 -23.89 4.89 -0.97
CA LEU A 89 -25.36 4.80 -0.89
C LEU A 89 -26.03 4.93 -2.26
N VAL A 90 -25.53 5.83 -3.11
CA VAL A 90 -26.04 6.00 -4.48
C VAL A 90 -25.76 4.74 -5.32
N LEU A 91 -24.54 4.21 -5.28
CA LEU A 91 -24.19 2.98 -6.02
C LEU A 91 -24.97 1.77 -5.54
N LYS A 92 -25.18 1.65 -4.22
CA LYS A 92 -26.02 0.60 -3.63
C LYS A 92 -27.46 0.70 -4.12
N ALA A 93 -28.06 1.90 -4.09
CA ALA A 93 -29.41 2.11 -4.60
C ALA A 93 -29.52 1.79 -6.11
N LEU A 94 -28.49 2.09 -6.90
CA LEU A 94 -28.44 1.70 -8.32
C LEU A 94 -28.33 0.18 -8.49
N SER A 95 -27.52 -0.48 -7.67
CA SER A 95 -27.43 -1.96 -7.66
C SER A 95 -28.80 -2.57 -7.32
N ASP A 96 -29.47 -2.06 -6.28
CA ASP A 96 -30.79 -2.52 -5.84
C ASP A 96 -31.87 -2.27 -6.92
N ALA A 97 -31.72 -1.22 -7.72
CA ALA A 97 -32.56 -0.93 -8.88
C ALA A 97 -32.26 -1.79 -10.12
N GLY A 98 -31.27 -2.70 -10.05
CA GLY A 98 -30.93 -3.64 -11.11
C GLY A 98 -29.84 -3.18 -12.09
N PHE A 99 -29.15 -2.08 -11.81
CA PHE A 99 -27.97 -1.69 -12.59
C PHE A 99 -26.79 -2.61 -12.29
N ARG A 100 -25.97 -2.88 -13.30
CA ARG A 100 -24.73 -3.64 -13.12
C ARG A 100 -23.72 -2.80 -12.32
N VAL A 101 -23.50 -3.19 -11.08
CA VAL A 101 -22.44 -2.66 -10.21
C VAL A 101 -21.60 -3.83 -9.74
N ASP A 102 -20.30 -3.80 -10.02
CA ASP A 102 -19.43 -4.88 -9.58
C ASP A 102 -19.20 -4.74 -8.05
N PRO A 103 -19.25 -5.84 -7.26
CA PRO A 103 -19.10 -5.78 -5.80
C PRO A 103 -17.79 -5.13 -5.33
N GLN A 104 -16.77 -5.13 -6.18
CA GLN A 104 -15.48 -4.50 -5.91
C GLN A 104 -15.56 -2.96 -5.87
N ASP A 105 -16.55 -2.37 -6.55
CA ASP A 105 -16.77 -0.93 -6.58
C ASP A 105 -17.66 -0.44 -5.43
N LEU A 106 -18.36 -1.35 -4.75
CA LEU A 106 -19.14 -1.10 -3.52
C LEU A 106 -18.22 -1.02 -2.30
N VAL A 107 -17.40 0.03 -2.24
CA VAL A 107 -16.46 0.25 -1.14
C VAL A 107 -17.10 1.11 -0.06
N GLU A 108 -17.37 0.49 1.09
CA GLU A 108 -18.05 1.09 2.24
C GLU A 108 -17.26 2.28 2.81
N ASP A 109 -15.92 2.24 2.88
CA ASP A 109 -15.13 3.40 3.35
C ASP A 109 -13.72 3.45 2.75
N LYS A 110 -13.43 4.48 1.94
CA LYS A 110 -12.11 4.74 1.36
C LYS A 110 -11.14 5.43 2.34
N ARG A 111 -11.58 5.89 3.52
CA ARG A 111 -10.70 6.58 4.49
C ARG A 111 -9.67 5.65 5.13
N LYS A 112 -10.00 4.36 5.33
CA LYS A 112 -9.05 3.35 5.84
C LYS A 112 -7.90 3.03 4.89
N LEU A 113 -8.06 3.25 3.58
CA LEU A 113 -7.07 2.89 2.56
C LEU A 113 -5.96 3.94 2.37
N ARG A 114 -6.10 5.15 2.91
CA ARG A 114 -5.09 6.23 2.77
C ARG A 114 -3.98 6.21 3.83
N GLY A 115 -4.00 5.26 4.76
CA GLY A 115 -3.03 5.15 5.87
C GLY A 115 -1.96 4.07 5.71
N ARG A 116 -1.78 3.51 4.51
CA ARG A 116 -0.73 2.53 4.19
C ARG A 116 0.07 2.99 2.98
#